data_AF-S9UG50-F1
#
_entry.id   AF-S9UG50-F1
#
_cell.length_a   1.000
_cell.length_b   1.000
_cell.length_c   1.000
_cell.angle_alpha   90.00
_cell.angle_beta   90.00
_cell.angle_gamma   90.00
#
_symmetry.space_group_name_H-M   'P 1'
#
loop_
_entity.id
_entity.type
_entity.pdbx_description
1 polymer ?
#
loop_
_entity_poly.entity_id
_entity_poly.type
_entity_poly.pdbx_seq_one_letter_code
_entity_poly.pdbx_strand_id
1 'polypeptide(L)'
;MVLQGHPSDGSFVWGDQCDYLRCLCQFKSARVSRDQMMLMIYSGFDFIKIARDYPHIAAEHPPVPRLFVFAMKVFVWISIVCGWLSIFVNLLFMSSLIWITVYWFSYPSKVNNGWWTIICYVVGYVIEIVVTMVAEGLTGRHYEDQLWHYPSSNLKIIPIFPVFESYLMALALRYAVMKERQRYFIIRRDLWCSVAVQQIFHTLFFAFPQVTLQLYLYTTRKSKGTAIDDTTVCIWLLLGAGGASCFMSIFANSRLVLFPHSCNAFGFAIRNVNPEARKRNHFLSDLRPSEVCIRLIYIHLLTYLITLIIVLFIHLLNITRGCERNEQVMLAVYFGIILVCVILYFVFLNYLPQKGVCAMCYLSFVPIIMQVAYYIFAWHEPANECSFIMYRFAGWTVPNMVAFGILCVYLCFWIALSIKECFVPRAKENLIDHLTCYFIQQQSL
;
A
#
# COMPACT_ATOMS: atom_id res chain seq x y z
N MET A 1 -24.84 30.82 -5.33
CA MET A 1 -24.35 29.59 -5.98
C MET A 1 -24.61 28.46 -5.00
N VAL A 2 -25.55 27.55 -5.29
CA VAL A 2 -25.78 26.43 -4.39
C VAL A 2 -25.18 25.19 -5.04
N LEU A 3 -23.86 25.05 -4.91
CA LEU A 3 -23.29 23.71 -4.76
C LEU A 3 -24.04 23.12 -3.57
N GLN A 4 -24.98 22.24 -3.86
CA GLN A 4 -25.95 21.72 -2.90
C GLN A 4 -25.64 20.24 -2.73
N GLY A 5 -25.56 19.81 -1.48
CA GLY A 5 -25.12 18.46 -1.13
C GLY A 5 -23.82 18.47 -0.35
N HIS A 6 -23.70 17.47 0.53
CA HIS A 6 -22.51 17.24 1.33
C HIS A 6 -21.79 16.00 0.76
N PRO A 7 -20.44 15.94 0.77
CA PRO A 7 -19.71 14.75 0.31
C PRO A 7 -20.17 13.46 1.03
N SER A 8 -20.56 13.55 2.30
CA SER A 8 -21.12 12.40 3.06
C SER A 8 -22.39 11.80 2.44
N ASP A 9 -23.14 12.59 1.68
CA ASP A 9 -24.38 12.15 1.03
C ASP A 9 -24.12 11.58 -0.37
N GLY A 10 -22.84 11.39 -0.74
CA GLY A 10 -22.43 10.97 -2.08
C GLY A 10 -22.55 12.07 -3.13
N SER A 11 -22.72 13.33 -2.72
CA SER A 11 -22.77 14.47 -3.63
C SER A 11 -21.38 14.78 -4.18
N PHE A 12 -21.28 15.14 -5.46
CA PHE A 12 -20.03 15.55 -6.11
C PHE A 12 -20.30 16.54 -7.24
N VAL A 13 -19.26 17.27 -7.64
CA VAL A 13 -19.30 18.24 -8.74
C VAL A 13 -18.84 17.57 -10.03
N TRP A 14 -19.64 17.72 -11.08
CA TRP A 14 -19.37 17.09 -12.37
C TRP A 14 -18.32 17.86 -13.17
N GLY A 15 -17.56 17.18 -14.03
CA GLY A 15 -16.43 17.78 -14.76
C GLY A 15 -16.82 18.87 -15.76
N ASP A 16 -17.99 18.75 -16.37
CA ASP A 16 -18.66 19.78 -17.17
C ASP A 16 -18.99 21.05 -16.37
N GLN A 17 -19.19 20.92 -15.05
CA GLN A 17 -19.38 22.05 -14.14
C GLN A 17 -18.06 22.71 -13.73
N CYS A 18 -16.90 22.10 -14.06
CA CYS A 18 -15.58 22.61 -13.66
C CYS A 18 -15.25 23.96 -14.31
N ASP A 19 -15.50 24.11 -15.62
CA ASP A 19 -15.25 25.37 -16.32
C ASP A 19 -16.23 26.46 -15.90
N TYR A 20 -17.48 26.08 -15.65
CA TYR A 20 -18.49 26.99 -15.08
C TYR A 20 -18.09 27.48 -13.68
N LEU A 21 -17.64 26.57 -12.80
CA LEU A 21 -17.09 26.92 -11.50
C LEU A 21 -15.91 27.88 -11.65
N ARG A 22 -14.97 27.56 -12.56
CA ARG A 22 -13.79 28.38 -12.82
C ARG A 22 -14.16 29.81 -13.21
N CYS A 23 -15.15 29.99 -14.09
CA CYS A 23 -15.66 31.32 -14.47
C CYS A 23 -16.29 32.07 -13.29
N LEU A 24 -17.08 31.38 -12.44
CA LEU A 24 -17.68 32.01 -11.26
C LEU A 24 -16.65 32.41 -10.20
N CYS A 25 -15.64 31.57 -10.02
CA CYS A 25 -14.53 31.76 -9.10
C CYS A 25 -13.60 32.93 -9.49
N GLN A 26 -13.69 33.46 -10.73
CA GLN A 26 -12.94 34.66 -11.13
C GLN A 26 -13.43 35.94 -10.44
N PHE A 27 -14.70 35.98 -10.03
CA PHE A 27 -15.27 37.17 -9.39
C PHE A 27 -14.82 37.24 -7.92
N LYS A 28 -14.16 38.33 -7.52
CA LYS A 28 -13.64 38.51 -6.15
C LYS A 28 -14.71 38.50 -5.05
N SER A 29 -15.98 38.69 -5.41
CA SER A 29 -17.14 38.58 -4.53
C SER A 29 -17.59 37.14 -4.29
N ALA A 30 -17.12 36.18 -5.09
CA ALA A 30 -17.41 34.77 -4.91
C ALA A 30 -16.86 34.30 -3.56
N ARG A 31 -17.73 33.61 -2.83
CA ARG A 31 -17.44 32.95 -1.55
C ARG A 31 -18.02 31.56 -1.62
N VAL A 32 -17.31 30.60 -1.05
CA VAL A 32 -17.72 29.20 -1.00
C VAL A 32 -17.80 28.81 0.46
N SER A 33 -18.90 28.18 0.85
CA SER A 33 -19.05 27.70 2.23
C SER A 33 -18.07 26.55 2.50
N ARG A 34 -17.83 26.25 3.78
CA ARG A 34 -16.96 25.13 4.16
C ARG A 34 -17.38 23.81 3.49
N ASP A 35 -18.67 23.52 3.48
CA ASP A 35 -19.21 22.27 2.93
C ASP A 35 -19.02 22.19 1.41
N GLN A 36 -19.18 23.33 0.73
CA GLN A 36 -18.93 23.43 -0.71
C GLN A 36 -17.44 23.32 -1.05
N MET A 37 -16.55 23.85 -0.20
CA MET A 37 -15.10 23.67 -0.33
C MET A 37 -14.70 22.20 -0.15
N MET A 38 -15.28 21.52 0.84
CA MET A 38 -15.08 20.07 1.00
C MET A 38 -15.56 19.31 -0.22
N LEU A 39 -16.77 19.61 -0.70
CA LEU A 39 -17.34 19.00 -1.91
C LEU A 39 -16.39 19.15 -3.12
N MET A 40 -15.81 20.35 -3.32
CA MET A 40 -14.82 20.59 -4.37
C MET A 40 -13.57 19.72 -4.21
N ILE A 41 -13.02 19.60 -3.00
CA ILE A 41 -11.80 18.82 -2.73
C ILE A 41 -11.99 17.32 -3.00
N TYR A 42 -13.14 16.78 -2.61
CA TYR A 42 -13.49 15.38 -2.83
C TYR A 42 -13.84 15.08 -4.30
N SER A 43 -14.23 16.09 -5.07
CA SER A 43 -14.65 15.93 -6.48
C SER A 43 -13.51 15.76 -7.48
N GLY A 44 -12.25 16.03 -7.09
CA GLY A 44 -11.07 15.74 -7.91
C GLY A 44 -10.06 16.89 -8.04
N PHE A 45 -8.89 16.59 -8.63
CA PHE A 45 -7.77 17.53 -8.70
C PHE A 45 -8.06 18.82 -9.47
N ASP A 46 -8.97 18.78 -10.44
CA ASP A 46 -9.32 19.94 -11.25
C ASP A 46 -10.05 21.03 -10.41
N PHE A 47 -10.83 20.63 -9.41
CA PHE A 47 -11.49 21.57 -8.47
C PHE A 47 -10.54 22.05 -7.36
N ILE A 48 -9.60 21.21 -6.94
CA ILE A 48 -8.50 21.63 -6.07
C ILE A 48 -7.68 22.75 -6.76
N LYS A 49 -7.45 22.64 -8.06
CA LYS A 49 -6.79 23.69 -8.85
C LYS A 49 -7.58 25.00 -8.82
N ILE A 50 -8.91 24.96 -8.93
CA ILE A 50 -9.77 26.16 -8.85
C ILE A 50 -9.65 26.85 -7.48
N ALA A 51 -9.74 26.11 -6.37
CA ALA A 51 -9.59 26.68 -5.02
C ALA A 51 -8.22 27.35 -4.82
N ARG A 52 -7.21 26.87 -5.54
CA ARG A 52 -5.84 27.35 -5.50
C ARG A 52 -5.59 28.56 -6.40
N ASP A 53 -6.15 28.57 -7.61
CA ASP A 53 -6.03 29.70 -8.53
C ASP A 53 -6.81 30.94 -8.03
N TYR A 54 -7.83 30.74 -7.20
CA TYR A 54 -8.68 31.79 -6.65
C TYR A 54 -8.70 31.77 -5.10
N PRO A 55 -7.61 32.24 -4.44
CA PRO A 55 -7.46 32.12 -2.98
C PRO A 55 -8.48 32.93 -2.16
N HIS A 56 -9.08 33.95 -2.77
CA HIS A 56 -10.10 34.79 -2.12
C HIS A 56 -11.37 34.02 -1.74
N ILE A 57 -11.60 32.88 -2.37
CA ILE A 57 -12.74 32.00 -2.11
C ILE A 57 -12.63 31.36 -0.72
N ALA A 58 -11.40 31.12 -0.25
CA ALA A 58 -11.10 30.49 1.03
C ALA A 58 -10.78 31.49 2.16
N ALA A 59 -10.94 32.80 1.92
CA ALA A 59 -10.44 33.86 2.79
C ALA A 59 -11.15 33.94 4.17
N GLU A 60 -12.35 33.40 4.30
CA GLU A 60 -13.15 33.43 5.54
C GLU A 60 -12.86 32.25 6.49
N HIS A 61 -11.96 31.34 6.11
CA HIS A 61 -11.58 30.20 6.93
C HIS A 61 -10.47 30.57 7.93
N PRO A 62 -10.54 30.11 9.19
CA PRO A 62 -9.57 30.48 10.23
C PRO A 62 -8.14 30.05 9.86
N PRO A 63 -7.11 30.84 10.23
CA PRO A 63 -5.73 30.54 9.86
C PRO A 63 -5.24 29.23 10.49
N VAL A 64 -4.42 28.50 9.73
CA VAL A 64 -3.85 27.22 10.14
C VAL A 64 -2.93 27.40 11.35
N PRO A 65 -3.02 26.51 12.37
CA PRO A 65 -2.03 26.47 13.43
C PRO A 65 -0.62 26.27 12.84
N ARG A 66 0.33 27.16 13.17
CA ARG A 66 1.71 27.11 12.64
C ARG A 66 2.42 25.77 12.87
N LEU A 67 2.09 25.07 13.96
CA LEU A 67 2.63 23.74 14.25
C LEU A 67 2.20 22.70 13.19
N PHE A 68 0.96 22.78 12.72
CA PHE A 68 0.45 21.88 11.68
C PHE A 68 1.11 22.15 10.33
N VAL A 69 1.29 23.43 9.99
CA VAL A 69 2.06 23.87 8.81
C VAL A 69 3.46 23.26 8.80
N PHE A 70 4.14 23.33 9.95
CA PHE A 70 5.46 22.75 10.11
C PHE A 70 5.44 21.22 9.96
N ALA A 71 4.50 20.54 10.62
CA ALA A 71 4.36 19.09 10.53
C ALA A 71 4.13 18.61 9.08
N MET A 72 3.28 19.30 8.31
CA MET A 72 3.03 18.94 6.91
C MET A 72 4.24 19.17 6.01
N LYS A 73 5.00 20.25 6.23
CA LYS A 73 6.27 20.48 5.50
C LYS A 73 7.29 19.38 5.82
N VAL A 74 7.44 19.03 7.09
CA VAL A 74 8.31 17.92 7.52
C VAL A 74 7.88 16.62 6.87
N PHE A 75 6.58 16.34 6.80
CA PHE A 75 6.05 15.12 6.18
C PHE A 75 6.33 15.03 4.68
N VAL A 76 6.28 16.15 3.96
CA VAL A 76 6.69 16.23 2.54
C VAL A 76 8.18 15.93 2.40
N TRP A 77 9.04 16.49 3.26
CA TRP A 77 10.47 16.20 3.25
C TRP A 77 10.78 14.73 3.55
N ILE A 78 10.14 14.15 4.57
CA ILE A 78 10.25 12.73 4.88
C ILE A 78 9.83 11.90 3.66
N SER A 79 8.75 12.28 2.97
CA SER A 79 8.31 11.57 1.75
C SER A 79 9.35 11.59 0.63
N ILE A 80 10.05 12.73 0.44
CA ILE A 80 11.14 12.84 -0.53
C ILE A 80 12.30 11.92 -0.13
N VAL A 81 12.70 11.95 1.14
CA VAL A 81 13.79 11.11 1.65
C VAL A 81 13.43 9.63 1.53
N CYS A 82 12.22 9.23 1.91
CA CYS A 82 11.74 7.85 1.78
C CYS A 82 11.69 7.40 0.32
N GLY A 83 11.34 8.27 -0.62
CA GLY A 83 11.38 7.94 -2.06
C GLY A 83 12.79 7.57 -2.53
N TRP A 84 13.80 8.38 -2.19
CA TRP A 84 15.20 8.10 -2.54
C TRP A 84 15.76 6.89 -1.79
N LEU A 85 15.47 6.80 -0.49
CA LEU A 85 15.87 5.66 0.33
C LEU A 85 15.29 4.36 -0.21
N SER A 86 14.06 4.37 -0.72
CA SER A 86 13.44 3.19 -1.33
C SER A 86 14.18 2.73 -2.58
N ILE A 87 14.65 3.63 -3.44
CA ILE A 87 15.47 3.24 -4.60
C ILE A 87 16.76 2.55 -4.13
N PHE A 88 17.43 3.14 -3.13
CA PHE A 88 18.65 2.57 -2.56
C PHE A 88 18.40 1.18 -1.93
N VAL A 89 17.34 1.03 -1.13
CA VAL A 89 16.96 -0.24 -0.51
C VAL A 89 16.60 -1.28 -1.55
N ASN A 90 15.89 -0.92 -2.62
CA ASN A 90 15.59 -1.84 -3.72
C ASN A 90 16.88 -2.32 -4.41
N LEU A 91 17.84 -1.42 -4.66
CA LEU A 91 19.15 -1.81 -5.22
C LEU A 91 19.93 -2.74 -4.29
N LEU A 92 19.91 -2.46 -2.98
CA LEU A 92 20.53 -3.32 -1.96
C LEU A 92 19.86 -4.71 -1.93
N PHE A 93 18.53 -4.75 -2.02
CA PHE A 93 17.74 -5.98 -2.08
C PHE A 93 18.11 -6.81 -3.30
N MET A 94 18.14 -6.20 -4.49
CA MET A 94 18.52 -6.87 -5.73
C MET A 94 19.97 -7.35 -5.71
N SER A 95 20.90 -6.55 -5.19
CA SER A 95 22.30 -6.92 -5.06
C SER A 95 22.47 -8.13 -4.12
N SER A 96 21.74 -8.14 -3.01
CA SER A 96 21.71 -9.27 -2.06
C SER A 96 21.16 -10.53 -2.72
N LEU A 97 20.11 -10.42 -3.54
CA LEU A 97 19.57 -11.56 -4.29
C LEU A 97 20.51 -12.11 -5.34
N ILE A 98 21.21 -11.24 -6.08
CA ILE A 98 22.22 -11.67 -7.04
C ILE A 98 23.30 -12.46 -6.31
N TRP A 99 23.80 -11.95 -5.18
CA TRP A 99 24.81 -12.64 -4.38
C TRP A 99 24.31 -13.99 -3.85
N ILE A 100 23.09 -14.04 -3.30
CA ILE A 100 22.46 -15.28 -2.83
C ILE A 100 22.30 -16.29 -3.96
N THR A 101 21.92 -15.83 -5.16
CA THR A 101 21.77 -16.67 -6.35
C THR A 101 23.11 -17.29 -6.75
N VAL A 102 24.15 -16.46 -6.87
CA VAL A 102 25.53 -16.91 -7.16
C VAL A 102 25.99 -17.93 -6.13
N TYR A 103 25.71 -17.70 -4.85
CA TYR A 103 26.02 -18.67 -3.80
C TYR A 103 25.32 -20.01 -4.02
N TRP A 104 24.02 -20.01 -4.29
CA TRP A 104 23.28 -21.26 -4.49
C TRP A 104 23.82 -22.07 -5.67
N PHE A 105 24.22 -21.41 -6.75
CA PHE A 105 24.87 -22.06 -7.89
C PHE A 105 26.30 -22.51 -7.62
N SER A 106 27.06 -21.78 -6.82
CA SER A 106 28.45 -22.12 -6.48
C SER A 106 28.53 -23.31 -5.51
N TYR A 107 27.53 -23.48 -4.65
CA TYR A 107 27.48 -24.55 -3.67
C TYR A 107 26.15 -25.32 -3.76
N PRO A 108 25.93 -26.08 -4.85
CA PRO A 108 24.69 -26.80 -5.06
C PRO A 108 24.51 -27.92 -4.02
N SER A 109 23.28 -28.11 -3.55
CA SER A 109 22.87 -29.33 -2.84
C SER A 109 22.36 -30.37 -3.86
N LYS A 110 21.82 -31.51 -3.40
CA LYS A 110 21.15 -32.50 -4.30
C LYS A 110 20.14 -31.84 -5.25
N VAL A 111 19.50 -30.75 -4.82
CA VAL A 111 18.72 -29.84 -5.67
C VAL A 111 19.32 -28.43 -5.55
N ASN A 112 19.50 -27.74 -6.68
CA ASN A 112 20.06 -26.40 -6.68
C ASN A 112 18.98 -25.37 -6.30
N ASN A 113 19.13 -24.76 -5.12
CA ASN A 113 18.23 -23.75 -4.56
C ASN A 113 18.24 -22.41 -5.33
N GLY A 114 19.19 -22.22 -6.24
CA GLY A 114 19.27 -21.05 -7.11
C GLY A 114 18.06 -20.97 -8.04
N TRP A 115 17.54 -22.11 -8.50
CA TRP A 115 16.33 -22.16 -9.32
C TRP A 115 15.09 -21.66 -8.58
N TRP A 116 14.91 -22.04 -7.31
CA TRP A 116 13.80 -21.53 -6.49
C TRP A 116 13.89 -20.02 -6.29
N THR A 117 15.11 -19.51 -6.11
CA THR A 117 15.39 -18.07 -6.00
C THR A 117 14.98 -17.33 -7.27
N ILE A 118 15.33 -17.87 -8.45
CA ILE A 118 14.97 -17.29 -9.76
C ILE A 118 13.46 -17.38 -10.01
N ILE A 119 12.83 -18.52 -9.73
CA ILE A 119 11.39 -18.71 -9.97
C ILE A 119 10.58 -17.70 -9.15
N CYS A 120 10.88 -17.57 -7.86
CA CYS A 120 10.18 -16.64 -6.98
C CYS A 120 10.40 -15.18 -7.41
N TYR A 121 11.62 -14.84 -7.83
CA TYR A 121 11.94 -13.54 -8.43
C TYR A 121 11.08 -13.25 -9.67
N VAL A 122 11.07 -14.16 -10.66
CA VAL A 122 10.35 -13.96 -11.92
C VAL A 122 8.85 -13.83 -11.68
N VAL A 123 8.27 -14.72 -10.87
CA VAL A 123 6.84 -14.70 -10.57
C VAL A 123 6.46 -13.40 -9.87
N GLY A 124 7.18 -13.01 -8.82
CA GLY A 124 6.91 -11.77 -8.09
C GLY A 124 7.03 -10.54 -8.98
N TYR A 125 8.06 -10.51 -9.83
CA TYR A 125 8.31 -9.40 -10.74
C TYR A 125 7.23 -9.25 -11.81
N VAL A 126 6.79 -10.36 -12.42
CA VAL A 126 5.72 -10.35 -13.42
C VAL A 126 4.41 -9.87 -12.80
N ILE A 127 4.06 -10.34 -11.59
CA ILE A 127 2.86 -9.88 -10.89
C ILE A 127 2.95 -8.37 -10.62
N GLU A 128 4.09 -7.88 -10.14
CA GLU A 128 4.31 -6.46 -9.88
C GLU A 128 4.12 -5.60 -11.14
N ILE A 129 4.67 -6.04 -12.30
CA ILE A 129 4.48 -5.35 -13.58
C ILE A 129 3.01 -5.33 -13.99
N VAL A 130 2.34 -6.48 -13.98
CA VAL A 130 0.96 -6.60 -14.45
C VAL A 130 0.04 -5.73 -13.60
N VAL A 131 0.17 -5.80 -12.28
CA VAL A 131 -0.62 -4.97 -11.36
C VAL A 131 -0.33 -3.48 -11.61
N THR A 132 0.92 -3.11 -11.83
CA THR A 132 1.28 -1.73 -12.18
C THR A 132 0.62 -1.29 -13.48
N MET A 133 0.79 -2.04 -14.57
CA MET A 133 0.24 -1.69 -15.89
C MET A 133 -1.28 -1.57 -15.87
N VAL A 134 -1.98 -2.50 -15.21
CA VAL A 134 -3.44 -2.44 -15.05
C VAL A 134 -3.85 -1.20 -14.26
N ALA A 135 -3.15 -0.90 -13.16
CA ALA A 135 -3.48 0.25 -12.34
C ALA A 135 -3.22 1.58 -13.07
N GLU A 136 -2.16 1.67 -13.88
CA GLU A 136 -1.86 2.84 -14.69
C GLU A 136 -2.84 3.02 -15.87
N GLY A 137 -3.20 1.94 -16.56
CA GLY A 137 -4.11 1.98 -17.71
C GLY A 137 -5.49 2.57 -17.37
N LEU A 138 -5.90 2.49 -16.11
CA LEU A 138 -7.17 3.04 -15.60
C LEU A 138 -7.12 4.56 -15.33
N THR A 139 -5.95 5.21 -15.35
CA THR A 139 -5.77 6.57 -14.80
C THR A 139 -5.82 7.72 -15.80
N GLY A 140 -5.95 7.49 -17.12
CA GLY A 140 -6.21 8.54 -18.12
C GLY A 140 -5.35 9.81 -17.93
N ARG A 141 -4.02 9.68 -17.95
CA ARG A 141 -3.07 10.75 -17.58
C ARG A 141 -2.85 11.78 -18.71
N HIS A 142 -3.81 12.67 -18.95
CA HIS A 142 -3.69 13.75 -19.95
C HIS A 142 -3.52 15.13 -19.32
N TYR A 143 -2.29 15.52 -18.96
CA TYR A 143 -1.98 16.80 -18.33
C TYR A 143 -1.82 17.94 -19.35
N GLU A 144 -2.73 18.94 -19.30
CA GLU A 144 -2.70 20.12 -20.20
C GLU A 144 -1.42 20.94 -20.05
N ASP A 145 -0.88 21.03 -18.83
CA ASP A 145 0.30 21.84 -18.48
C ASP A 145 1.60 20.98 -18.39
N GLN A 146 1.73 19.89 -19.15
CA GLN A 146 2.88 18.99 -19.00
C GLN A 146 4.13 19.48 -19.72
N LEU A 147 5.22 19.71 -18.98
CA LEU A 147 6.54 20.03 -19.56
C LEU A 147 7.31 18.78 -20.00
N TRP A 148 7.22 17.71 -19.22
CA TRP A 148 7.90 16.44 -19.48
C TRP A 148 6.92 15.30 -19.41
N HIS A 149 7.02 14.39 -20.37
CA HIS A 149 6.19 13.19 -20.46
C HIS A 149 6.31 12.33 -19.20
N TYR A 150 5.15 11.79 -18.82
CA TYR A 150 5.02 10.87 -17.70
C TYR A 150 5.69 9.55 -18.09
N PRO A 151 6.47 8.90 -17.20
CA PRO A 151 7.12 7.63 -17.54
C PRO A 151 6.11 6.58 -18.00
N SER A 152 6.40 5.90 -19.10
CA SER A 152 5.65 4.71 -19.49
C SER A 152 5.94 3.56 -18.54
N SER A 153 4.93 2.78 -18.15
CA SER A 153 5.09 1.52 -17.40
C SER A 153 6.00 0.52 -18.11
N ASN A 154 6.21 0.65 -19.42
CA ASN A 154 7.19 -0.16 -20.17
C ASN A 154 8.62 -0.07 -19.59
N LEU A 155 8.96 1.00 -18.85
CA LEU A 155 10.25 1.09 -18.16
C LEU A 155 10.40 0.05 -17.03
N LYS A 156 9.28 -0.53 -16.54
CA LYS A 156 9.29 -1.70 -15.65
C LYS A 156 9.62 -3.01 -16.36
N ILE A 157 9.87 -3.05 -17.66
CA ILE A 157 10.31 -4.29 -18.28
C ILE A 157 11.74 -4.64 -17.84
N ILE A 158 12.54 -3.63 -17.45
CA ILE A 158 13.94 -3.81 -17.03
C ILE A 158 13.98 -4.36 -15.59
N PRO A 159 14.33 -5.65 -15.39
CA PRO A 159 14.04 -6.34 -14.16
C PRO A 159 15.06 -6.11 -13.04
N ILE A 160 16.27 -5.68 -13.38
CA ILE A 160 17.39 -5.60 -12.45
C ILE A 160 17.49 -4.24 -11.75
N PHE A 161 17.14 -3.17 -12.46
CA PHE A 161 17.26 -1.80 -11.97
C PHE A 161 15.87 -1.16 -11.89
N PRO A 162 15.51 -0.49 -10.78
CA PRO A 162 14.21 0.19 -10.63
C PRO A 162 14.17 1.48 -11.46
N VAL A 163 14.26 1.36 -12.79
CA VAL A 163 14.36 2.48 -13.75
C VAL A 163 13.09 3.32 -13.70
N PHE A 164 11.94 2.66 -13.63
CA PHE A 164 10.64 3.32 -13.58
C PHE A 164 10.50 4.18 -12.32
N GLU A 165 10.79 3.63 -11.14
CA GLU A 165 10.77 4.33 -9.86
C GLU A 165 11.79 5.47 -9.82
N SER A 166 12.98 5.24 -10.36
CA SER A 166 14.03 6.27 -10.47
C SER A 166 13.59 7.43 -11.35
N TYR A 167 12.95 7.14 -12.49
CA TYR A 167 12.46 8.17 -13.40
C TYR A 167 11.27 8.94 -12.80
N LEU A 168 10.33 8.24 -12.14
CA LEU A 168 9.24 8.87 -11.38
C LEU A 168 9.79 9.85 -10.33
N MET A 169 10.78 9.41 -9.56
CA MET A 169 11.40 10.21 -8.51
C MET A 169 12.16 11.42 -9.06
N ALA A 170 12.96 11.21 -10.11
CA ALA A 170 13.69 12.27 -10.78
C ALA A 170 12.73 13.32 -11.35
N LEU A 171 11.62 12.89 -11.96
CA LEU A 171 10.62 13.79 -12.51
C LEU A 171 9.86 14.53 -11.41
N ALA A 172 9.51 13.86 -10.32
CA ALA A 172 8.87 14.46 -9.16
C ALA A 172 9.74 15.57 -8.54
N LEU A 173 11.05 15.33 -8.44
CA LEU A 173 12.02 16.31 -7.95
C LEU A 173 12.18 17.49 -8.90
N ARG A 174 12.30 17.24 -10.22
CA ARG A 174 12.40 18.30 -11.23
C ARG A 174 11.23 19.27 -11.15
N TYR A 175 9.99 18.76 -11.13
CA TYR A 175 8.82 19.61 -10.96
C TYR A 175 8.77 20.32 -9.60
N ALA A 176 9.40 19.78 -8.55
CA ALA A 176 9.44 20.40 -7.24
C ALA A 176 10.44 21.58 -7.14
N VAL A 177 11.54 21.53 -7.88
CA VAL A 177 12.61 22.54 -7.88
C VAL A 177 12.31 23.72 -8.82
N MET A 178 11.36 23.58 -9.74
CA MET A 178 11.00 24.64 -10.68
C MET A 178 10.48 25.92 -10.02
N LYS A 179 10.81 27.07 -10.63
CA LYS A 179 10.33 28.40 -10.19
C LYS A 179 8.79 28.47 -10.20
N GLU A 180 8.15 27.82 -11.16
CA GLU A 180 6.69 27.67 -11.29
C GLU A 180 6.17 26.35 -10.68
N ARG A 181 6.82 25.80 -9.64
CA ARG A 181 6.41 24.54 -8.95
C ARG A 181 4.94 24.48 -8.54
N GLN A 182 4.32 25.64 -8.43
CA GLN A 182 2.93 25.85 -8.12
C GLN A 182 2.00 25.42 -9.25
N ARG A 183 2.34 25.73 -10.51
CA ARG A 183 1.56 25.34 -11.69
C ARG A 183 1.47 23.81 -11.86
N TYR A 184 2.54 23.09 -11.51
CA TYR A 184 2.67 21.64 -11.71
C TYR A 184 2.22 20.78 -10.52
N PHE A 185 1.41 21.35 -9.63
CA PHE A 185 1.00 20.69 -8.39
C PHE A 185 0.35 19.32 -8.59
N ILE A 186 -0.57 19.20 -9.55
CA ILE A 186 -1.30 17.97 -9.81
C ILE A 186 -0.34 16.87 -10.25
N ILE A 187 0.52 17.17 -11.23
CA ILE A 187 1.53 16.22 -11.75
C ILE A 187 2.47 15.79 -10.64
N ARG A 188 2.96 16.73 -9.81
CA ARG A 188 3.82 16.40 -8.67
C ARG A 188 3.15 15.42 -7.72
N ARG A 189 1.90 15.67 -7.33
CA ARG A 189 1.18 14.82 -6.39
C ARG A 189 0.95 13.42 -6.97
N ASP A 190 0.56 13.32 -8.24
CA ASP A 190 0.41 12.03 -8.91
C ASP A 190 1.71 11.24 -8.99
N LEU A 191 2.84 11.90 -9.28
CA LEU A 191 4.15 11.25 -9.28
C LEU A 191 4.52 10.71 -7.89
N TRP A 192 4.32 11.51 -6.83
CA TRP A 192 4.60 11.07 -5.45
C TRP A 192 3.70 9.93 -5.00
N CYS A 193 2.42 9.98 -5.38
CA CYS A 193 1.47 8.91 -5.12
C CYS A 193 1.88 7.63 -5.86
N SER A 194 2.29 7.75 -7.13
CA SER A 194 2.73 6.60 -7.92
C SER A 194 3.99 5.96 -7.35
N VAL A 195 4.97 6.76 -6.87
CA VAL A 195 6.13 6.22 -6.13
C VAL A 195 5.69 5.43 -4.89
N ALA A 196 4.77 5.97 -4.09
CA ALA A 196 4.25 5.29 -2.90
C ALA A 196 3.54 3.97 -3.25
N VAL A 197 2.75 3.93 -4.32
CA VAL A 197 2.08 2.70 -4.78
C VAL A 197 3.08 1.66 -5.25
N GLN A 198 4.13 2.05 -5.98
CA GLN A 198 5.17 1.13 -6.39
C GLN A 198 5.91 0.52 -5.20
N GLN A 199 6.18 1.30 -4.15
CA GLN A 199 6.77 0.79 -2.92
C GLN A 199 5.92 -0.30 -2.26
N ILE A 200 4.59 -0.13 -2.26
CA ILE A 200 3.64 -1.09 -1.72
C ILE A 200 3.63 -2.36 -2.56
N PHE A 201 3.50 -2.24 -3.89
CA PHE A 201 3.46 -3.40 -4.79
C PHE A 201 4.76 -4.19 -4.77
N HIS A 202 5.91 -3.52 -4.80
CA HIS A 202 7.21 -4.17 -4.69
C HIS A 202 7.34 -4.94 -3.38
N THR A 203 6.95 -4.33 -2.26
CA THR A 203 7.02 -4.99 -0.96
C THR A 203 6.14 -6.23 -0.92
N LEU A 204 4.90 -6.12 -1.41
CA LEU A 204 3.84 -7.11 -1.29
C LEU A 204 4.03 -8.32 -2.23
N PHE A 205 4.34 -8.06 -3.50
CA PHE A 205 4.44 -9.12 -4.52
C PHE A 205 5.86 -9.66 -4.73
N PHE A 206 6.88 -8.92 -4.32
CA PHE A 206 8.27 -9.27 -4.61
C PHE A 206 9.10 -9.47 -3.33
N ALA A 207 9.21 -8.46 -2.46
CA ALA A 207 10.13 -8.52 -1.32
C ALA A 207 9.72 -9.58 -0.27
N PHE A 208 8.47 -9.58 0.18
CA PHE A 208 7.97 -10.52 1.19
C PHE A 208 8.07 -11.99 0.76
N PRO A 209 7.59 -12.37 -0.44
CA PRO A 209 7.75 -13.73 -0.96
C PRO A 209 9.21 -14.19 -0.98
N GLN A 210 10.09 -13.34 -1.50
CA GLN A 210 11.49 -13.67 -1.68
C GLN A 210 12.23 -13.80 -0.34
N VAL A 211 12.01 -12.89 0.61
CA VAL A 211 12.61 -12.97 1.96
C VAL A 211 12.18 -14.24 2.67
N THR A 212 10.88 -14.58 2.62
CA THR A 212 10.34 -15.78 3.26
C THR A 212 10.98 -17.05 2.68
N LEU A 213 11.06 -17.15 1.36
CA LEU A 213 11.70 -18.27 0.68
C LEU A 213 13.19 -18.39 1.02
N GLN A 214 13.95 -17.29 0.93
CA GLN A 214 15.39 -17.34 1.20
C GLN A 214 15.71 -17.71 2.64
N LEU A 215 14.92 -17.19 3.59
CA LEU A 215 15.07 -17.52 5.00
C LEU A 215 14.78 -19.00 5.25
N TYR A 216 13.77 -19.57 4.59
CA TYR A 216 13.48 -21.01 4.65
C TYR A 216 14.62 -21.86 4.08
N LEU A 217 15.10 -21.54 2.87
CA LEU A 217 16.18 -22.28 2.22
C LEU A 217 17.48 -22.24 3.04
N TYR A 218 17.78 -21.07 3.62
CA TYR A 218 18.96 -20.88 4.46
C TYR A 218 18.87 -21.62 5.79
N THR A 219 17.78 -21.48 6.53
CA THR A 219 17.60 -22.17 7.81
C THR A 219 17.65 -23.68 7.65
N THR A 220 17.06 -24.20 6.57
CA THR A 220 17.11 -25.63 6.21
C THR A 220 18.53 -26.11 5.88
N ARG A 221 19.38 -25.26 5.31
CA ARG A 221 20.78 -25.59 5.02
C ARG A 221 21.66 -25.49 6.27
N LYS A 222 21.41 -24.47 7.09
CA LYS A 222 22.10 -24.25 8.37
C LYS A 222 21.84 -25.38 9.35
N SER A 223 20.60 -25.85 9.47
CA SER A 223 20.27 -26.99 10.35
C SER A 223 20.96 -28.29 9.93
N LYS A 224 21.32 -28.43 8.65
CA LYS A 224 22.10 -29.55 8.12
C LYS A 224 23.62 -29.39 8.29
N GLY A 225 24.10 -28.29 8.88
CA GLY A 225 25.53 -28.01 9.05
C GLY A 225 26.30 -27.75 7.76
N THR A 226 25.60 -27.41 6.66
CA THR A 226 26.20 -27.24 5.31
C THR A 226 26.16 -25.79 4.84
N ALA A 227 25.91 -24.85 5.74
CA ALA A 227 25.92 -23.42 5.46
C ALA A 227 27.34 -22.86 5.63
N ILE A 228 27.74 -21.95 4.75
CA ILE A 228 29.01 -21.23 4.81
C ILE A 228 28.77 -19.89 5.50
N ASP A 229 29.64 -19.51 6.44
CA ASP A 229 29.49 -18.31 7.27
C ASP A 229 29.31 -17.03 6.45
N ASP A 230 30.01 -16.89 5.32
CA ASP A 230 29.93 -15.72 4.42
C ASP A 230 28.52 -15.44 3.87
N THR A 231 27.66 -16.46 3.79
CA THR A 231 26.28 -16.29 3.30
C THR A 231 25.31 -15.72 4.32
N THR A 232 25.70 -15.80 5.59
CA THR A 232 24.93 -15.21 6.68
C THR A 232 24.78 -13.71 6.46
N VAL A 233 25.85 -13.04 6.00
CA VAL A 233 25.86 -11.58 5.74
C VAL A 233 24.85 -11.21 4.65
N CYS A 234 24.83 -11.94 3.55
CA CYS A 234 23.93 -11.67 2.41
C CYS A 234 22.46 -11.79 2.80
N ILE A 235 22.14 -12.76 3.66
CA ILE A 235 20.77 -13.00 4.12
C ILE A 235 20.35 -11.98 5.16
N TRP A 236 21.25 -11.56 6.06
CA TRP A 236 20.97 -10.43 6.95
C TRP A 236 20.78 -9.12 6.17
N LEU A 237 21.56 -8.88 5.11
CA LEU A 237 21.36 -7.74 4.23
C LEU A 237 20.01 -7.82 3.51
N LEU A 238 19.62 -9.00 3.00
CA LEU A 238 18.30 -9.20 2.39
C LEU A 238 17.17 -8.96 3.40
N LEU A 239 17.31 -9.45 4.64
CA LEU A 239 16.35 -9.22 5.72
C LEU A 239 16.26 -7.75 6.09
N GLY A 240 17.41 -7.07 6.22
CA GLY A 240 17.46 -5.64 6.52
C GLY A 240 16.82 -4.80 5.41
N ALA A 241 17.12 -5.12 4.14
CA ALA A 241 16.52 -4.48 2.98
C ALA A 241 15.00 -4.74 2.91
N GLY A 242 14.57 -6.00 3.09
CA GLY A 242 13.16 -6.37 3.09
C GLY A 242 12.39 -5.72 4.25
N GLY A 243 12.99 -5.66 5.44
CA GLY A 243 12.44 -4.96 6.61
C GLY A 243 12.33 -3.45 6.39
N ALA A 244 13.33 -2.83 5.80
CA ALA A 244 13.28 -1.42 5.42
C ALA A 244 12.18 -1.16 4.38
N SER A 245 12.05 -2.01 3.35
CA SER A 245 10.97 -1.93 2.36
C SER A 245 9.60 -2.06 3.02
N CYS A 246 9.43 -2.98 3.98
CA CYS A 246 8.21 -3.11 4.77
C CYS A 246 7.87 -1.82 5.52
N PHE A 247 8.83 -1.25 6.26
CA PHE A 247 8.61 0.00 6.99
C PHE A 247 8.23 1.17 6.06
N MET A 248 8.93 1.31 4.94
CA MET A 248 8.62 2.33 3.94
C MET A 248 7.24 2.12 3.31
N SER A 249 6.85 0.87 3.05
CA SER A 249 5.52 0.52 2.53
C SER A 249 4.42 0.83 3.54
N ILE A 250 4.62 0.55 4.83
CA ILE A 250 3.68 0.94 5.89
C ILE A 250 3.51 2.46 5.92
N PHE A 251 4.62 3.20 5.86
CA PHE A 251 4.60 4.66 5.82
C PHE A 251 3.88 5.19 4.57
N ALA A 252 4.21 4.66 3.40
CA ALA A 252 3.59 5.01 2.12
C ALA A 252 2.08 4.74 2.12
N ASN A 253 1.66 3.58 2.61
CA ASN A 253 0.26 3.21 2.74
C ASN A 253 -0.49 4.12 3.73
N SER A 254 0.06 4.32 4.93
CA SER A 254 -0.48 5.23 5.95
C SER A 254 -0.69 6.63 5.37
N ARG A 255 0.27 7.12 4.60
CA ARG A 255 0.17 8.41 3.90
C ARG A 255 -0.96 8.44 2.88
N LEU A 256 -1.02 7.47 1.97
CA LEU A 256 -2.05 7.44 0.92
C LEU A 256 -3.45 7.37 1.52
N VAL A 257 -3.59 6.68 2.64
CA VAL A 257 -4.86 6.51 3.33
C VAL A 257 -5.25 7.72 4.19
N LEU A 258 -4.29 8.38 4.85
CA LEU A 258 -4.53 9.62 5.61
C LEU A 258 -4.76 10.85 4.71
N PHE A 259 -4.24 10.83 3.47
CA PHE A 259 -4.42 11.90 2.48
C PHE A 259 -5.04 11.39 1.17
N PRO A 260 -6.24 10.77 1.22
CA PRO A 260 -6.82 10.07 0.07
C PRO A 260 -7.40 11.03 -0.98
N HIS A 261 -7.41 12.33 -0.71
CA HIS A 261 -8.11 13.33 -1.51
C HIS A 261 -7.67 13.34 -2.96
N SER A 262 -8.66 13.29 -3.85
CA SER A 262 -8.46 13.20 -5.30
C SER A 262 -7.57 12.03 -5.74
N CYS A 263 -7.44 10.98 -4.92
CA CYS A 263 -6.80 9.73 -5.28
C CYS A 263 -7.82 8.59 -5.31
N ASN A 264 -7.67 7.61 -6.20
CA ASN A 264 -8.53 6.42 -6.26
C ASN A 264 -8.23 5.47 -5.09
N ALA A 265 -9.00 4.38 -4.98
CA ALA A 265 -8.80 3.37 -3.94
C ALA A 265 -7.40 2.74 -3.93
N PHE A 266 -6.66 2.84 -5.04
CA PHE A 266 -5.30 2.36 -5.20
C PHE A 266 -4.23 3.46 -5.02
N GLY A 267 -4.63 4.69 -4.67
CA GLY A 267 -3.72 5.80 -4.39
C GLY A 267 -3.33 6.66 -5.60
N PHE A 268 -3.79 6.36 -6.82
CA PHE A 268 -3.49 7.15 -8.02
C PHE A 268 -4.36 8.39 -8.15
N ALA A 269 -3.85 9.46 -8.77
CA ALA A 269 -4.61 10.68 -8.97
C ALA A 269 -5.85 10.48 -9.85
N ILE A 270 -7.01 10.95 -9.37
CA ILE A 270 -8.25 11.01 -10.12
C ILE A 270 -8.35 12.38 -10.79
N ARG A 271 -8.45 12.38 -12.12
CA ARG A 271 -8.91 13.54 -12.89
C ARG A 271 -10.30 13.31 -13.42
N ASN A 272 -11.03 14.40 -13.64
CA ASN A 272 -12.48 14.34 -13.79
C ASN A 272 -12.95 13.92 -15.20
N VAL A 273 -12.17 13.12 -15.92
CA VAL A 273 -12.40 12.84 -17.36
C VAL A 273 -13.11 11.50 -17.59
N ASN A 274 -13.05 10.53 -16.67
CA ASN A 274 -13.59 9.19 -16.91
C ASN A 274 -14.82 8.83 -16.03
N PRO A 275 -16.06 8.83 -16.59
CA PRO A 275 -17.29 8.57 -15.84
C PRO A 275 -17.38 7.14 -15.25
N GLU A 276 -16.64 6.17 -15.77
CA GLU A 276 -16.62 4.81 -15.20
C GLU A 276 -15.70 4.68 -13.98
N ALA A 277 -14.53 5.34 -14.00
CA ALA A 277 -13.69 5.49 -12.81
C ALA A 277 -14.42 6.27 -11.71
N ARG A 278 -15.29 7.23 -12.11
CA ARG A 278 -16.12 8.08 -11.24
C ARG A 278 -17.13 7.27 -10.40
N LYS A 279 -17.80 6.25 -10.96
CA LYS A 279 -18.69 5.34 -10.19
C LYS A 279 -17.92 4.46 -9.19
N ARG A 280 -16.71 4.03 -9.55
CA ARG A 280 -15.85 3.19 -8.70
C ARG A 280 -15.24 3.99 -7.53
N ASN A 281 -15.01 5.29 -7.73
CA ASN A 281 -14.46 6.23 -6.75
C ASN A 281 -15.48 6.82 -5.77
N HIS A 282 -16.77 6.46 -5.85
CA HIS A 282 -17.83 6.75 -4.85
C HIS A 282 -17.41 6.36 -3.42
N PHE A 283 -16.40 5.49 -3.28
CA PHE A 283 -15.84 5.02 -2.02
C PHE A 283 -15.21 6.09 -1.11
N LEU A 284 -15.04 7.32 -1.58
CA LEU A 284 -14.13 8.31 -0.99
C LEU A 284 -14.79 9.48 -0.26
N SER A 285 -16.11 9.55 -0.21
CA SER A 285 -16.82 10.77 0.23
C SER A 285 -17.43 10.71 1.64
N ASP A 286 -17.43 9.54 2.28
CA ASP A 286 -17.65 9.37 3.73
C ASP A 286 -16.35 8.78 4.27
N LEU A 287 -15.59 9.55 5.06
CA LEU A 287 -14.33 9.09 5.66
C LEU A 287 -14.45 9.24 7.17
N ARG A 288 -15.18 8.31 7.79
CA ARG A 288 -15.01 8.09 9.21
C ARG A 288 -13.56 7.66 9.47
N PRO A 289 -12.95 8.06 10.59
CA PRO A 289 -11.64 7.56 11.00
C PRO A 289 -11.54 6.02 10.97
N SER A 290 -12.64 5.32 11.28
CA SER A 290 -12.75 3.87 11.18
C SER A 290 -12.62 3.38 9.73
N GLU A 291 -13.29 4.01 8.77
CA GLU A 291 -13.24 3.67 7.34
C GLU A 291 -11.85 3.89 6.73
N VAL A 292 -11.13 4.92 7.19
CA VAL A 292 -9.69 5.14 6.89
C VAL A 292 -8.88 3.92 7.34
N CYS A 293 -9.10 3.41 8.55
CA CYS A 293 -8.36 2.26 9.08
C CYS A 293 -8.67 0.97 8.36
N ILE A 294 -9.90 0.79 7.89
CA ILE A 294 -10.27 -0.37 7.08
C ILE A 294 -9.42 -0.42 5.79
N ARG A 295 -9.05 0.74 5.22
CA ARG A 295 -8.17 0.79 4.05
C ARG A 295 -6.77 0.25 4.31
N LEU A 296 -6.23 0.56 5.48
CA LEU A 296 -4.94 0.01 5.93
C LEU A 296 -5.05 -1.50 6.15
N ILE A 297 -6.15 -1.95 6.74
CA ILE A 297 -6.43 -3.36 6.97
C ILE A 297 -6.45 -4.14 5.64
N TYR A 298 -7.00 -3.63 4.54
CA TYR A 298 -7.00 -4.37 3.26
C TYR A 298 -5.61 -4.73 2.74
N ILE A 299 -4.72 -3.75 2.75
CA ILE A 299 -3.38 -3.91 2.18
C ILE A 299 -2.55 -4.82 3.08
N HIS A 300 -2.67 -4.65 4.40
CA HIS A 300 -1.99 -5.52 5.36
C HIS A 300 -2.59 -6.94 5.42
N LEU A 301 -3.90 -7.09 5.22
CA LEU A 301 -4.55 -8.39 5.07
C LEU A 301 -4.05 -9.10 3.82
N LEU A 302 -3.97 -8.42 2.68
CA LEU A 302 -3.43 -9.01 1.46
C LEU A 302 -1.96 -9.42 1.62
N THR A 303 -1.16 -8.56 2.26
CA THR A 303 0.25 -8.87 2.58
C THR A 303 0.34 -10.14 3.41
N TYR A 304 -0.45 -10.22 4.49
CA TYR A 304 -0.50 -11.38 5.37
C TYR A 304 -0.98 -12.65 4.66
N LEU A 305 -2.03 -12.56 3.84
CA LEU A 305 -2.53 -13.70 3.08
C LEU A 305 -1.48 -14.23 2.09
N ILE A 306 -0.75 -13.37 1.41
CA ILE A 306 0.33 -13.77 0.49
C ILE A 306 1.47 -14.46 1.24
N THR A 307 1.96 -13.87 2.34
CA THR A 307 3.02 -14.50 3.14
C THR A 307 2.56 -15.83 3.71
N LEU A 308 1.31 -15.92 4.14
CA LEU A 308 0.74 -17.13 4.71
C LEU A 308 0.59 -18.24 3.65
N ILE A 309 0.12 -17.93 2.43
CA ILE A 309 0.08 -18.89 1.32
C ILE A 309 1.47 -19.48 1.06
N ILE A 310 2.50 -18.63 1.05
CA ILE A 310 3.88 -19.08 0.77
C ILE A 310 4.37 -20.00 1.88
N VAL A 311 4.15 -19.64 3.15
CA VAL A 311 4.47 -20.48 4.31
C VAL A 311 3.76 -21.82 4.21
N LEU A 312 2.45 -21.83 3.96
CA LEU A 312 1.67 -23.06 3.85
C LEU A 312 2.09 -23.91 2.65
N PHE A 313 2.45 -23.28 1.53
CA PHE A 313 2.98 -23.98 0.36
C PHE A 313 4.33 -24.64 0.67
N ILE A 314 5.21 -23.96 1.40
CA ILE A 314 6.48 -24.54 1.88
C ILE A 314 6.20 -25.74 2.79
N HIS A 315 5.22 -25.67 3.68
CA HIS A 315 4.84 -26.82 4.51
C HIS A 315 4.29 -27.99 3.69
N LEU A 316 3.42 -27.72 2.71
CA LEU A 316 2.88 -28.74 1.80
C LEU A 316 3.99 -29.45 1.03
N LEU A 317 5.00 -28.73 0.54
CA LEU A 317 6.15 -29.32 -0.15
C LEU A 317 7.02 -30.20 0.76
N ASN A 318 6.94 -30.04 2.09
CA ASN A 318 7.72 -30.78 3.08
C ASN A 318 6.88 -31.72 3.95
N ILE A 319 5.65 -32.01 3.53
CA ILE A 319 4.68 -32.79 4.30
C ILE A 319 5.10 -34.26 4.52
N THR A 320 6.01 -34.77 3.69
CA THR A 320 6.39 -36.19 3.64
C THR A 320 7.39 -36.62 4.71
N ARG A 321 7.96 -35.71 5.50
CA ARG A 321 8.90 -36.04 6.58
C ARG A 321 8.21 -36.04 7.94
N GLY A 322 7.93 -37.24 8.45
CA GLY A 322 7.58 -37.44 9.86
C GLY A 322 6.26 -36.82 10.33
N CYS A 323 5.37 -36.42 9.41
CA CYS A 323 4.07 -35.84 9.79
C CYS A 323 2.98 -36.92 9.88
N GLU A 324 2.24 -36.92 10.99
CA GLU A 324 1.10 -37.82 11.21
C GLU A 324 -0.11 -37.43 10.37
N ARG A 325 -1.04 -38.38 10.14
CA ARG A 325 -2.24 -38.16 9.30
C ARG A 325 -3.07 -36.96 9.78
N ASN A 326 -3.17 -36.73 11.09
CA ASN A 326 -3.94 -35.62 11.65
C ASN A 326 -3.33 -34.25 11.29
N GLU A 327 -2.00 -34.14 11.33
CA GLU A 327 -1.27 -32.93 10.97
C GLU A 327 -1.42 -32.61 9.47
N GLN A 328 -1.38 -33.65 8.64
CA GLN A 328 -1.58 -33.52 7.19
C GLN A 328 -2.99 -33.01 6.86
N VAL A 329 -4.02 -33.58 7.52
CA VAL A 329 -5.41 -33.13 7.36
C VAL A 329 -5.56 -31.69 7.83
N MET A 330 -5.00 -31.32 8.97
CA MET A 330 -5.06 -29.95 9.48
C MET A 330 -4.39 -28.95 8.54
N LEU A 331 -3.21 -29.27 8.02
CA LEU A 331 -2.51 -28.43 7.04
C LEU A 331 -3.34 -28.26 5.76
N ALA A 332 -3.93 -29.33 5.24
CA ALA A 332 -4.79 -29.28 4.05
C ALA A 332 -6.05 -28.42 4.27
N VAL A 333 -6.71 -28.57 5.43
CA VAL A 333 -7.86 -27.74 5.81
C VAL A 333 -7.45 -26.27 5.93
N TYR A 334 -6.31 -26.00 6.58
CA TYR A 334 -5.82 -24.64 6.75
C TYR A 334 -5.52 -23.98 5.39
N PHE A 335 -4.80 -24.68 4.52
CA PHE A 335 -4.52 -24.19 3.16
C PHE A 335 -5.81 -23.94 2.37
N GLY A 336 -6.78 -24.85 2.44
CA GLY A 336 -8.08 -24.69 1.78
C GLY A 336 -8.84 -23.45 2.26
N ILE A 337 -8.90 -23.21 3.57
CA ILE A 337 -9.55 -22.02 4.15
C ILE A 337 -8.86 -20.74 3.67
N ILE A 338 -7.53 -20.70 3.70
CA ILE A 338 -6.77 -19.52 3.25
C ILE A 338 -6.98 -19.26 1.76
N LEU A 339 -7.02 -20.29 0.92
CA LEU A 339 -7.31 -20.14 -0.51
C LEU A 339 -8.71 -19.55 -0.73
N VAL A 340 -9.72 -20.02 0.02
CA VAL A 340 -11.07 -19.45 -0.02
C VAL A 340 -11.06 -17.99 0.44
N CYS A 341 -10.33 -17.64 1.51
CA CYS A 341 -10.19 -16.26 1.96
C CYS A 341 -9.59 -15.34 0.88
N VAL A 342 -8.61 -15.82 0.12
CA VAL A 342 -8.00 -15.07 -0.98
C VAL A 342 -8.98 -14.86 -2.12
N ILE A 343 -9.75 -15.88 -2.49
CA ILE A 343 -10.79 -15.76 -3.52
C ILE A 343 -11.86 -14.75 -3.07
N LEU A 344 -12.35 -14.87 -1.83
CA LEU A 344 -13.33 -13.95 -1.26
C LEU A 344 -12.80 -12.51 -1.18
N TYR A 345 -11.52 -12.33 -0.86
CA TYR A 345 -10.88 -11.02 -0.89
C TYR A 345 -11.01 -10.37 -2.27
N PHE A 346 -10.65 -11.06 -3.34
CA PHE A 346 -10.78 -10.50 -4.70
C PHE A 346 -12.25 -10.32 -5.14
N VAL A 347 -13.15 -11.20 -4.72
CA VAL A 347 -14.59 -11.05 -5.00
C VAL A 347 -15.15 -9.79 -4.34
N PHE A 348 -14.88 -9.58 -3.06
CA PHE A 348 -15.35 -8.38 -2.35
C PHE A 348 -14.76 -7.10 -2.93
N LEU A 349 -13.49 -7.13 -3.35
CA LEU A 349 -12.81 -5.98 -3.95
C LEU A 349 -13.42 -5.56 -5.29
N ASN A 350 -13.86 -6.51 -6.11
CA ASN A 350 -14.37 -6.23 -7.45
C ASN A 350 -15.90 -6.04 -7.50
N TYR A 351 -16.67 -6.77 -6.70
CA TYR A 351 -18.13 -6.88 -6.87
C TYR A 351 -18.96 -6.18 -5.80
N LEU A 352 -18.41 -5.91 -4.61
CA LEU A 352 -19.16 -5.34 -3.48
C LEU A 352 -18.42 -4.16 -2.82
N PRO A 353 -18.07 -3.09 -3.55
CA PRO A 353 -17.22 -2.03 -3.00
C PRO A 353 -17.82 -1.30 -1.80
N GLN A 354 -19.15 -1.15 -1.69
CA GLN A 354 -19.79 -0.45 -0.56
C GLN A 354 -20.09 -1.36 0.65
N LYS A 355 -20.62 -2.57 0.45
CA LYS A 355 -20.94 -3.54 1.53
C LYS A 355 -19.75 -4.45 1.89
N GLY A 356 -18.78 -4.55 1.00
CA GLY A 356 -17.55 -5.32 1.17
C GLY A 356 -16.65 -4.75 2.26
N VAL A 357 -16.88 -3.51 2.71
CA VAL A 357 -15.97 -2.84 3.64
C VAL A 357 -15.93 -3.49 5.00
N CYS A 358 -17.09 -3.56 5.65
CA CYS A 358 -17.24 -4.30 6.89
C CYS A 358 -17.02 -5.80 6.66
N ALA A 359 -17.49 -6.36 5.53
CA ALA A 359 -17.32 -7.77 5.21
C ALA A 359 -15.84 -8.21 5.20
N MET A 360 -14.94 -7.31 4.80
CA MET A 360 -13.50 -7.58 4.74
C MET A 360 -12.81 -7.49 6.10
N CYS A 361 -13.28 -6.61 7.00
CA CYS A 361 -12.87 -6.69 8.40
C CYS A 361 -13.30 -8.04 9.00
N TYR A 362 -14.51 -8.50 8.72
CA TYR A 362 -14.95 -9.84 9.14
C TYR A 362 -14.11 -10.95 8.51
N LEU A 363 -13.80 -10.83 7.21
CA LEU A 363 -12.93 -11.77 6.50
C LEU A 363 -11.55 -11.88 7.14
N SER A 364 -11.01 -10.78 7.67
CA SER A 364 -9.69 -10.77 8.32
C SER A 364 -9.63 -11.60 9.60
N PHE A 365 -10.75 -11.81 10.31
CA PHE A 365 -10.78 -12.64 11.52
C PHE A 365 -10.59 -14.12 11.20
N VAL A 366 -11.05 -14.61 10.04
CA VAL A 366 -10.93 -16.03 9.66
C VAL A 366 -9.46 -16.49 9.62
N PRO A 367 -8.54 -15.87 8.84
CA PRO A 367 -7.15 -16.30 8.81
C PRO A 367 -6.40 -16.01 10.12
N ILE A 368 -6.87 -15.07 10.95
CA ILE A 368 -6.31 -14.81 12.29
C ILE A 368 -6.69 -15.93 13.26
N ILE A 369 -7.97 -16.29 13.33
CA ILE A 369 -8.46 -17.37 14.19
C ILE A 369 -7.77 -18.68 13.80
N MET A 370 -7.65 -18.97 12.50
CA MET A 370 -6.95 -20.16 12.03
C MET A 370 -5.47 -20.16 12.42
N GLN A 371 -4.78 -19.02 12.33
CA GLN A 371 -3.39 -18.90 12.74
C GLN A 371 -3.21 -19.09 14.25
N VAL A 372 -4.12 -18.54 15.06
CA VAL A 372 -4.13 -18.74 16.53
C VAL A 372 -4.44 -20.18 16.90
N ALA A 373 -5.47 -20.79 16.29
CA ALA A 373 -5.84 -22.19 16.49
C ALA A 373 -4.67 -23.12 16.14
N TYR A 374 -3.96 -22.80 15.06
CA TYR A 374 -2.76 -23.50 14.67
C TYR A 374 -1.62 -23.35 15.69
N TYR A 375 -1.34 -22.16 16.23
CA TYR A 375 -0.35 -22.01 17.29
C TYR A 375 -0.72 -22.82 18.54
N ILE A 376 -2.00 -22.84 18.92
CA ILE A 376 -2.46 -23.62 20.06
C ILE A 376 -2.24 -25.11 19.81
N PHE A 377 -2.59 -25.59 18.61
CA PHE A 377 -2.37 -26.99 18.21
C PHE A 377 -0.86 -27.35 18.24
N ALA A 378 -0.02 -26.56 17.57
CA ALA A 378 1.42 -26.77 17.53
C ALA A 378 2.11 -26.61 18.90
N TRP A 379 1.44 -26.01 19.89
CA TRP A 379 1.96 -25.91 21.25
C TRP A 379 1.73 -27.18 22.07
N HIS A 380 0.63 -27.90 21.81
CA HIS A 380 0.23 -29.10 22.55
C HIS A 380 0.85 -30.38 22.00
N GLU A 381 1.21 -30.39 20.71
CA GLU A 381 1.92 -31.53 20.13
C GLU A 381 3.39 -31.55 20.56
N PRO A 382 3.96 -32.74 20.87
CA PRO A 382 5.39 -32.87 21.13
C PRO A 382 6.17 -32.44 19.89
N ALA A 383 7.40 -31.94 20.10
CA ALA A 383 8.27 -31.51 19.01
C ALA A 383 8.73 -32.72 18.18
N ASN A 384 7.89 -33.14 17.23
CA ASN A 384 8.16 -34.20 16.28
C ASN A 384 8.96 -33.65 15.07
N GLU A 385 9.45 -34.54 14.20
CA GLU A 385 10.16 -34.18 12.96
C GLU A 385 9.27 -33.46 11.93
N CYS A 386 7.97 -33.35 12.18
CA CYS A 386 7.03 -32.72 11.27
C CYS A 386 7.32 -31.21 11.11
N SER A 387 7.56 -30.80 9.86
CA SER A 387 7.83 -29.40 9.51
C SER A 387 6.69 -28.44 9.91
N PHE A 388 5.47 -28.95 10.01
CA PHE A 388 4.28 -28.19 10.43
C PHE A 388 4.25 -27.92 11.94
N ILE A 389 4.79 -28.79 12.80
CA ILE A 389 4.87 -28.53 14.25
C ILE A 389 6.11 -27.70 14.59
N MET A 390 7.22 -27.92 13.86
CA MET A 390 8.45 -27.12 14.03
C MET A 390 8.29 -25.63 13.71
N TYR A 391 7.20 -25.25 13.05
CA TYR A 391 6.81 -23.86 12.80
C TYR A 391 6.89 -22.95 14.04
N ARG A 392 6.62 -23.50 15.24
CA ARG A 392 6.71 -22.80 16.53
C ARG A 392 8.11 -22.22 16.83
N PHE A 393 9.18 -22.85 16.31
CA PHE A 393 10.57 -22.49 16.61
C PHE A 393 11.35 -22.03 15.38
N ALA A 394 10.71 -22.01 14.21
CA ALA A 394 11.43 -21.82 12.98
C ALA A 394 11.59 -20.33 12.66
N GLY A 395 12.79 -19.80 12.83
CA GLY A 395 13.11 -18.38 12.55
C GLY A 395 12.80 -17.94 11.12
N TRP A 396 12.52 -18.86 10.19
CA TRP A 396 12.13 -18.52 8.82
C TRP A 396 10.71 -18.00 8.66
N THR A 397 9.86 -18.16 9.67
CA THR A 397 8.46 -17.72 9.65
C THR A 397 8.29 -16.27 10.12
N VAL A 398 9.38 -15.62 10.55
CA VAL A 398 9.40 -14.24 11.05
C VAL A 398 8.69 -13.24 10.11
N PRO A 399 8.87 -13.26 8.77
CA PRO A 399 8.15 -12.35 7.89
C PRO A 399 6.62 -12.48 8.00
N ASN A 400 6.11 -13.71 8.11
CA ASN A 400 4.68 -13.98 8.29
C ASN A 400 4.20 -13.50 9.67
N MET A 401 5.00 -13.73 10.72
CA MET A 401 4.71 -13.25 12.08
C MET A 401 4.62 -11.72 12.16
N VAL A 402 5.54 -11.03 11.47
CA VAL A 402 5.54 -9.57 11.39
C VAL A 402 4.30 -9.08 10.65
N ALA A 403 3.94 -9.69 9.51
CA ALA A 403 2.73 -9.35 8.78
C ALA A 403 1.46 -9.58 9.62
N PHE A 404 1.40 -10.69 10.34
CA PHE A 404 0.33 -11.01 11.31
C PHE A 404 0.23 -9.95 12.41
N GLY A 405 1.36 -9.61 13.06
CA GLY A 405 1.41 -8.62 14.12
C GLY A 405 0.96 -7.23 13.65
N ILE A 406 1.40 -6.80 12.47
CA ILE A 406 0.97 -5.53 11.87
C ILE A 406 -0.55 -5.53 11.63
N LEU A 407 -1.09 -6.61 11.05
CA LEU A 407 -2.53 -6.75 10.84
C LEU A 407 -3.31 -6.65 12.16
N CYS A 408 -2.86 -7.34 13.20
CA CYS A 408 -3.48 -7.28 14.53
C CYS A 408 -3.45 -5.86 15.12
N VAL A 409 -2.34 -5.13 15.01
CA VAL A 409 -2.23 -3.74 15.48
C VAL A 409 -3.26 -2.85 14.78
N TYR A 410 -3.39 -2.96 13.45
CA TYR A 410 -4.37 -2.18 12.70
C TYR A 410 -5.81 -2.56 13.01
N LEU A 411 -6.08 -3.85 13.29
CA LEU A 411 -7.40 -4.30 13.75
C LEU A 411 -7.74 -3.74 15.13
N CYS A 412 -6.80 -3.75 16.07
CA CYS A 412 -6.99 -3.13 17.39
C CYS A 412 -7.25 -1.63 17.26
N PHE A 413 -6.50 -0.94 16.39
CA PHE A 413 -6.70 0.49 16.12
C PHE A 413 -8.09 0.76 15.52
N TRP A 414 -8.53 -0.07 14.57
CA TRP A 414 -9.87 0.01 13.99
C TRP A 414 -10.95 -0.21 15.05
N ILE A 415 -10.85 -1.25 15.88
CA ILE A 415 -11.80 -1.50 16.98
C ILE A 415 -11.87 -0.29 17.93
N ALA A 416 -10.72 0.27 18.33
CA ALA A 416 -10.67 1.43 19.21
C ALA A 416 -11.35 2.66 18.60
N LEU A 417 -11.15 2.92 17.30
CA LEU A 417 -11.80 4.02 16.59
C LEU A 417 -13.29 3.78 16.41
N SER A 418 -13.72 2.56 16.05
CA SER A 418 -15.13 2.21 15.96
C SER A 418 -15.85 2.37 17.30
N ILE A 419 -15.22 1.97 18.41
CA ILE A 419 -15.74 2.18 19.76
C ILE A 419 -15.87 3.69 20.03
N LYS A 420 -14.83 4.48 19.76
CA LYS A 420 -14.86 5.94 19.95
C LYS A 420 -15.97 6.61 19.14
N GLU A 421 -16.16 6.21 17.89
CA GLU A 421 -17.22 6.71 17.01
C GLU A 421 -18.63 6.36 17.53
N CYS A 422 -18.80 5.22 18.19
CA CYS A 422 -20.06 4.89 18.87
C CYS A 422 -20.38 5.83 20.05
N PHE A 423 -19.36 6.41 20.69
CA PHE A 423 -19.52 7.25 21.88
C PHE A 423 -19.46 8.77 21.61
N VAL A 424 -18.88 9.21 20.49
CA VAL A 424 -18.75 10.64 20.16
C VAL A 424 -19.73 11.01 19.03
N PRO A 425 -20.74 11.88 19.27
CA PRO A 425 -21.68 12.28 18.23
C PRO A 425 -20.99 13.07 17.09
N ARG A 426 -21.49 12.85 15.86
CA ARG A 426 -21.04 13.38 14.55
C ARG A 426 -20.58 14.85 14.51
N ALA A 427 -21.03 15.70 15.42
CA ALA A 427 -20.81 17.15 15.35
C ALA A 427 -19.38 17.64 15.67
N LYS A 428 -18.48 16.78 16.18
CA LYS A 428 -17.11 17.19 16.60
C LYS A 428 -15.96 16.63 15.76
N GLU A 429 -16.20 15.75 14.79
CA GLU A 429 -15.13 15.10 14.00
C GLU A 429 -14.70 15.89 12.75
N ASN A 430 -14.93 17.20 12.77
CA ASN A 430 -14.52 18.15 11.75
C ASN A 430 -13.00 18.35 11.61
N LEU A 431 -12.16 17.61 12.36
CA LEU A 431 -10.71 17.84 12.41
C LEU A 431 -10.00 17.37 11.14
N ILE A 432 -10.27 16.16 10.62
CA ILE A 432 -9.60 15.65 9.40
C ILE A 432 -9.98 16.50 8.19
N ASP A 433 -11.23 16.92 8.09
CA ASP A 433 -11.70 17.85 7.07
C ASP A 433 -11.13 19.28 7.27
N HIS A 434 -11.00 19.74 8.53
CA HIS A 434 -10.24 20.97 8.88
C HIS A 434 -8.74 20.86 8.64
N LEU A 435 -8.16 19.67 8.47
CA LEU A 435 -6.74 19.51 8.18
C LEU A 435 -6.53 19.38 6.66
N THR A 436 -7.56 18.89 5.97
CA THR A 436 -7.61 18.62 4.53
C THR A 436 -7.77 19.88 3.67
N CYS A 437 -8.76 20.73 3.96
CA CYS A 437 -8.94 22.02 3.26
C CYS A 437 -7.65 22.86 3.29
N TYR A 438 -6.85 22.68 4.34
CA TYR A 438 -5.71 23.50 4.67
C TYR A 438 -4.39 22.91 4.20
N PHE A 439 -4.27 21.57 4.09
CA PHE A 439 -3.13 20.92 3.45
C PHE A 439 -3.00 21.33 1.97
N ILE A 440 -4.12 21.43 1.27
CA ILE A 440 -4.20 21.92 -0.12
C ILE A 440 -3.80 23.39 -0.21
N GLN A 441 -4.23 24.20 0.75
CA GLN A 441 -3.89 25.61 0.84
C GLN A 441 -2.40 25.84 1.15
N GLN A 442 -1.69 24.84 1.69
CA GLN A 442 -0.31 24.94 2.18
C GLN A 442 0.76 24.34 1.27
N GLN A 443 0.43 23.41 0.37
CA GLN A 443 1.33 23.06 -0.73
C GLN A 443 1.57 24.23 -1.71
N SER A 444 0.98 25.41 -1.44
CA SER A 444 1.17 26.72 -2.06
C SER A 444 2.37 27.55 -1.52
N LEU A 445 2.99 27.15 -0.41
CA LEU A 445 4.27 27.67 0.09
C LEU A 445 5.41 26.68 -0.15
#